data_AF-X1SVP8-F1
#
_entry.id   AF-X1SVP8-F1
#
_cell.length_a   1.000
_cell.length_b   1.000
_cell.length_c   1.000
_cell.angle_alpha   90.00
_cell.angle_beta   90.00
_cell.angle_gamma   90.00
#
_symmetry.space_group_name_H-M   'P 1'
#
loop_
_entity.id
_entity.type
_entity.pdbx_description
1 polymer ?
#
loop_
_entity_poly.entity_id
_entity_poly.type
_entity_poly.pdbx_seq_one_letter_code
_entity_poly.pdbx_strand_id
1 'polypeptide(L)'
;EVQIGEKVLDQIRIDILPDVSFLRKIGKNTFQLPQEVQTTRATAVRIKQKYLETSNVDIISEMINLIDNLRVYEASQKMIQLQDNTLDKLCNEIGMMR
;
A
#
# COMPACT_ATOMS: atom_id res chain seq x y z
N GLU A 1 14.80 -25.54 -11.88
CA GLU A 1 16.08 -25.95 -12.49
C GLU A 1 16.23 -25.24 -13.81
N VAL A 2 17.39 -24.65 -14.07
CA VAL A 2 17.76 -24.10 -15.38
C VAL A 2 18.68 -25.12 -16.04
N GLN A 3 18.22 -25.74 -17.13
CA GLN A 3 18.96 -26.76 -17.88
C GLN A 3 19.31 -26.24 -19.29
N ILE A 4 20.55 -26.46 -19.71
CA ILE A 4 21.01 -26.33 -21.10
C ILE A 4 21.65 -27.67 -21.47
N GLY A 5 21.04 -28.42 -22.38
CA GLY A 5 21.45 -29.80 -22.69
C GLY A 5 21.16 -30.77 -21.54
N GLU A 6 22.09 -31.68 -21.23
CA GLU A 6 21.98 -32.66 -20.12
C GLU A 6 22.47 -32.15 -18.76
N LYS A 7 22.95 -30.89 -18.68
CA LYS A 7 23.56 -30.36 -17.45
C LYS A 7 22.62 -29.37 -16.75
N VAL A 8 22.28 -29.67 -15.50
CA VAL A 8 21.63 -28.70 -14.59
C VAL A 8 22.67 -27.64 -14.25
N LEU A 9 22.41 -26.39 -14.67
CA LEU A 9 23.31 -25.26 -14.40
C LEU A 9 23.04 -24.66 -13.03
N ASP A 10 21.77 -24.50 -12.64
CA ASP A 10 21.41 -23.91 -11.35
C ASP A 10 19.94 -24.15 -10.95
N GLN A 11 19.60 -23.86 -9.70
CA GLN A 11 18.25 -23.89 -9.13
C GLN A 11 17.90 -22.57 -8.45
N ILE A 12 16.72 -22.04 -8.78
CA ILE A 12 16.17 -20.87 -8.10
C ILE A 12 15.74 -21.28 -6.67
N ARG A 13 16.33 -20.64 -5.65
CA ARG A 13 15.89 -20.77 -4.25
C ARG A 13 14.67 -19.90 -4.02
N ILE A 14 13.66 -20.49 -3.39
CA ILE A 14 12.45 -19.80 -2.93
C ILE A 14 12.29 -20.11 -1.45
N ASP A 15 12.27 -19.07 -0.64
CA ASP A 15 12.06 -19.15 0.80
C ASP A 15 10.70 -18.52 1.14
N ILE A 16 9.99 -19.16 2.07
CA ILE A 16 8.70 -18.70 2.57
C ILE A 16 8.85 -18.22 4.01
N LEU A 17 8.11 -17.18 4.35
CA LEU A 17 7.99 -16.68 5.71
C LEU A 17 6.64 -17.15 6.28
N PRO A 18 6.61 -17.62 7.54
CA PRO A 18 5.34 -17.90 8.22
C PRO A 18 4.48 -16.64 8.37
N ASP A 19 5.12 -15.49 8.59
CA ASP A 19 4.46 -14.20 8.75
C ASP A 19 5.12 -13.14 7.87
N VAL A 20 4.35 -12.62 6.92
CA VAL A 20 4.76 -11.61 5.93
C VAL A 20 4.69 -10.19 6.49
N SER A 21 4.05 -9.95 7.63
CA SER A 21 3.95 -8.63 8.26
C SER A 21 5.30 -8.09 8.73
N PHE A 22 6.29 -8.96 8.92
CA PHE A 22 7.67 -8.54 9.24
C PHE A 22 8.44 -7.98 8.05
N LEU A 23 7.96 -8.18 6.81
CA LEU A 23 8.65 -7.71 5.62
C LEU A 23 8.56 -6.19 5.50
N ARG A 24 9.72 -5.54 5.47
CA ARG A 24 9.81 -4.11 5.20
C ARG A 24 9.97 -3.88 3.71
N LYS A 25 9.06 -3.13 3.10
CA LYS A 25 9.21 -2.68 1.71
C LYS A 25 10.34 -1.65 1.61
N ILE A 26 11.37 -1.94 0.82
CA ILE A 26 12.53 -1.04 0.62
C ILE A 26 12.49 -0.30 -0.72
N GLY A 27 11.57 -0.68 -1.61
CA GLY A 27 11.35 -0.01 -2.89
C GLY A 27 10.90 -0.98 -3.98
N LYS A 28 10.22 -0.46 -5.02
CA LYS A 28 9.64 -1.27 -6.10
C LYS A 28 8.85 -2.47 -5.54
N ASN A 29 9.19 -3.69 -5.99
CA ASN A 29 8.64 -4.96 -5.50
C ASN A 29 9.65 -5.74 -4.63
N THR A 30 10.60 -5.04 -4.00
CA THR A 30 11.64 -5.65 -3.18
C THR A 30 11.36 -5.44 -1.69
N PHE A 31 11.55 -6.49 -0.92
CA PHE A 31 11.33 -6.53 0.52
C PHE A 31 12.61 -6.92 1.25
N GLN A 32 12.81 -6.34 2.43
CA GLN A 32 13.90 -6.65 3.32
C GLN A 32 13.38 -7.44 4.52
N LEU A 33 14.09 -8.53 4.82
CA LEU A 33 13.86 -9.33 6.01
C LEU A 33 14.62 -8.72 7.21
N PRO A 34 13.98 -8.50 8.36
CA PRO A 34 14.68 -8.19 9.61
C PRO A 34 15.60 -9.35 10.01
N GLN A 35 16.75 -9.06 10.60
CA GLN A 35 17.78 -10.06 10.93
C GLN A 35 17.29 -11.19 11.88
N GLU A 36 16.23 -10.93 12.64
CA GLU A 36 15.69 -11.84 13.65
C GLU A 36 14.65 -12.84 13.11
N VAL A 37 14.22 -12.69 11.86
CA VAL A 37 13.17 -13.53 11.27
C VAL A 37 13.80 -14.67 10.46
N GLN A 38 13.46 -15.91 10.80
CA GLN A 38 13.90 -17.09 10.06
C GLN A 38 12.93 -17.40 8.92
N THR A 39 13.48 -17.71 7.74
CA THR A 39 12.71 -18.21 6.59
C THR A 39 12.78 -19.73 6.53
N THR A 40 11.76 -20.35 5.92
CA THR A 40 11.76 -21.79 5.63
C THR A 40 11.88 -22.00 4.13
N ARG A 41 12.65 -23.00 3.70
CA ARG A 41 12.75 -23.33 2.28
C ARG A 41 11.40 -23.86 1.78
N ALA A 42 10.88 -23.28 0.70
CA ALA A 42 9.61 -23.73 0.15
C ALA A 42 9.79 -25.09 -0.57
N THR A 43 8.99 -26.08 -0.17
CA THR A 43 9.09 -27.47 -0.66
C THR A 43 8.14 -27.79 -1.82
N ALA A 44 7.02 -27.05 -1.93
CA ALA A 44 5.98 -27.31 -2.93
C ALA A 44 5.72 -26.08 -3.82
N VAL A 45 6.73 -25.68 -4.61
CA VAL A 45 6.60 -24.54 -5.53
C VAL A 45 6.77 -24.98 -6.97
N ARG A 46 5.84 -24.54 -7.83
CA ARG A 46 5.92 -24.73 -9.28
C ARG A 46 6.14 -23.39 -9.98
N ILE A 47 7.27 -23.26 -10.67
CA ILE A 47 7.55 -22.09 -11.50
C ILE A 47 6.87 -22.28 -12.86
N LYS A 48 6.01 -21.34 -13.25
CA LYS A 48 5.40 -21.29 -14.58
C LYS A 48 6.20 -20.35 -15.48
N GLN A 49 6.92 -20.91 -16.45
CA GLN A 49 7.71 -20.13 -17.41
C GLN A 49 6.80 -19.38 -18.38
N LYS A 50 7.23 -18.18 -18.80
CA LYS A 50 6.49 -17.26 -19.70
C LYS A 50 5.19 -16.67 -19.12
N TYR A 51 5.03 -16.67 -17.81
CA TYR A 51 3.93 -15.98 -17.12
C TYR A 51 4.49 -14.84 -16.26
N LEU A 52 3.72 -13.75 -16.15
CA LEU A 52 3.98 -12.63 -15.25
C LEU A 52 2.84 -12.54 -14.24
N GLU A 53 3.18 -12.40 -12.96
CA GLU A 53 2.20 -12.20 -11.89
C GLU A 53 1.60 -10.79 -11.99
N THR A 54 0.27 -10.70 -11.96
CA THR A 54 -0.46 -9.42 -12.00
C THR A 54 -0.79 -8.95 -10.59
N SER A 55 -1.06 -7.65 -10.44
CA SER A 55 -1.50 -7.09 -9.17
C SER A 55 -2.80 -7.73 -8.69
N ASN A 56 -2.87 -8.07 -7.41
CA ASN A 56 -4.10 -8.54 -6.74
C ASN A 56 -5.01 -7.38 -6.29
N VAL A 57 -5.02 -6.26 -7.01
CA VAL A 57 -5.76 -5.05 -6.64
C VAL A 57 -6.98 -4.90 -7.54
N ASP A 58 -8.16 -4.69 -6.94
CA ASP A 58 -9.36 -4.28 -7.67
C ASP A 58 -9.43 -2.76 -7.78
N ILE A 59 -9.29 -2.28 -9.02
CA ILE A 59 -9.24 -0.86 -9.35
C ILE A 59 -10.55 -0.15 -8.98
N ILE A 60 -11.70 -0.82 -9.13
CA ILE A 60 -13.01 -0.19 -8.90
C ILE A 60 -13.19 0.07 -7.40
N SER A 61 -12.95 -0.95 -6.59
CA SER A 61 -13.01 -0.85 -5.13
C SER A 61 -12.04 0.23 -4.61
N GLU A 62 -10.84 0.30 -5.18
CA GLU A 62 -9.84 1.29 -4.76
C GLU A 62 -10.22 2.73 -5.16
N MET A 63 -10.84 2.92 -6.33
CA MET A 63 -11.38 4.22 -6.72
C MET A 63 -12.52 4.67 -5.81
N ILE A 64 -13.39 3.77 -5.37
CA ILE A 64 -14.46 4.08 -4.42
C ILE A 64 -13.86 4.55 -3.09
N ASN A 65 -12.86 3.83 -2.57
CA ASN A 65 -12.15 4.23 -1.36
C ASN A 65 -11.53 5.62 -1.50
N LEU A 66 -10.93 5.94 -2.66
CA LEU A 66 -10.37 7.25 -2.91
C LEU A 66 -11.46 8.34 -2.94
N ILE A 67 -12.60 8.10 -3.60
CA ILE A 67 -13.72 9.04 -3.65
C ILE A 67 -14.29 9.30 -2.25
N ASP A 68 -14.42 8.26 -1.42
CA ASP A 68 -14.92 8.41 -0.06
C ASP A 68 -13.98 9.28 0.78
N ASN A 69 -12.68 9.02 0.72
CA ASN A 69 -11.67 9.85 1.36
C ASN A 69 -11.75 11.31 0.87
N LEU A 70 -11.83 11.54 -0.44
CA LEU A 70 -11.96 12.90 -0.99
C LEU A 70 -13.20 13.63 -0.47
N ARG A 71 -14.35 12.95 -0.39
CA ARG A 71 -15.58 13.55 0.15
C ARG A 71 -15.44 13.93 1.61
N VAL A 72 -14.80 13.10 2.43
CA VAL A 72 -14.49 13.43 3.83
C VAL A 72 -13.57 14.64 3.93
N TYR A 73 -12.54 14.72 3.09
CA TYR A 73 -11.64 15.87 3.03
C TYR A 73 -12.38 17.16 2.62
N GLU A 74 -13.20 17.11 1.57
CA GLU A 74 -14.00 18.26 1.12
C GLU A 74 -15.00 18.71 2.20
N ALA A 75 -15.68 17.78 2.87
CA ALA A 75 -16.60 18.10 3.95
C ALA A 75 -15.87 18.78 5.12
N SER A 76 -14.68 18.28 5.48
CA SER A 76 -13.84 18.86 6.54
C SER A 76 -13.38 20.28 6.16
N GLN A 77 -12.96 20.50 4.92
CA GLN A 77 -12.59 21.84 4.44
C GLN A 77 -13.76 22.83 4.47
N LYS A 78 -14.95 22.40 4.05
CA LYS A 78 -16.17 23.24 4.11
C LYS A 78 -16.55 23.56 5.55
N MET A 79 -16.41 22.61 6.47
CA MET A 79 -16.66 22.84 7.90
C MET A 79 -15.74 23.92 8.47
N ILE A 80 -14.45 23.87 8.16
CA ILE A 80 -13.49 24.89 8.59
C ILE A 80 -13.88 26.27 8.03
N GLN A 81 -14.20 26.36 6.74
CA GLN A 81 -14.63 27.63 6.14
C GLN A 81 -15.92 28.17 6.77
N LEU A 82 -16.88 27.31 7.09
CA LEU A 82 -18.11 27.73 7.77
C LEU A 82 -17.80 28.25 9.18
N GLN A 83 -16.89 27.60 9.89
CA GLN A 83 -16.44 28.03 11.20
C GLN A 83 -15.77 29.40 11.14
N ASP A 84 -14.82 29.60 10.21
CA ASP A 84 -14.14 30.88 10.01
C ASP A 84 -15.11 31.99 9.62
N ASN A 85 -16.01 31.75 8.66
CA ASN A 85 -17.05 32.71 8.28
C ASN A 85 -17.98 33.07 9.45
N THR A 86 -18.27 32.11 10.33
CA THR A 86 -19.10 32.37 11.52
C THR A 86 -18.34 33.23 12.51
N LEU A 87 -17.05 32.95 12.73
CA LEU A 87 -16.19 33.77 13.59
C LEU A 87 -16.02 35.19 13.04
N ASP A 88 -15.81 35.35 11.74
CA ASP A 88 -15.69 36.65 11.10
C ASP A 88 -16.96 37.49 11.27
N LYS A 89 -18.13 36.88 11.10
CA LYS A 89 -19.41 37.57 11.34
C LYS A 89 -19.56 38.00 12.80
N LEU A 90 -19.27 37.12 13.75
CA LEU A 90 -19.34 37.44 15.17
C LEU A 90 -18.38 38.57 15.55
N CYS A 91 -17.12 38.52 15.09
CA CYS A 91 -16.11 39.54 15.38
C CYS A 91 -16.48 40.90 14.77
N ASN A 92 -16.94 40.92 13.51
CA ASN A 92 -17.27 42.17 12.82
C ASN A 92 -18.60 42.78 13.30
N GLU A 93 -19.64 41.98 13.56
CA GLU A 93 -20.94 42.48 14.00
C GLU A 93 -20.97 42.91 15.47
N ILE A 94 -20.26 42.20 16.36
CA ILE A 94 -20.15 42.57 17.79
C ILE A 94 -19.11 43.69 17.99
N GLY A 95 -18.03 43.70 17.20
CA GLY A 95 -16.96 44.71 17.27
C GLY A 95 -17.40 46.11 16.86
N MET A 96 -18.44 46.25 16.03
CA MET A 96 -18.99 47.55 15.60
C MET A 96 -19.99 48.18 16.60
N MET A 97 -20.38 47.47 17.67
CA MET A 97 -21.23 48.03 18.75
C MET A 97 -20.41 48.68 19.89
N ARG A 98 -19.30 49.35 19.56
CA ARG A 98 -18.54 50.21 20.48
C ARG A 98 -17.97 51.44 19.78
#